data_AF-A0A2J8T6K7-F1
#
_entry.id   AF-A0A2J8T6K7-F1
#
_cell.length_a   1.000
_cell.length_b   1.000
_cell.length_c   1.000
_cell.angle_alpha   90.00
_cell.angle_beta   90.00
_cell.angle_gamma   90.00
#
_symmetry.space_group_name_H-M   'P 1'
#
loop_
_entity.id
_entity.type
_entity.pdbx_description
1 polymer ?
#
loop_
_entity_poly.entity_id
_entity_poly.type
_entity_poly.pdbx_seq_one_letter_code
_entity_poly.pdbx_strand_id
1 'polypeptide(L)'
;MDAEREALQSTAYPQVQTFCQKHGLIFEGIRNIETTDHLTTELCLEEVDRCWKTSIGPAFVALIGDQYGPCVVPLWIDEKEWEVLRAHLTAGPSDLELVARHFRRDENAVPPTYVLQAPGTREACEPEEAILTSVLRSGAQEARRLGLITQEQWQRYHWSGEAAGTPLWRST
;
A
#
# COMPACT_ATOMS: atom_id res chain seq x y z
N MET A 1 17.08 -12.63 -0.48
CA MET A 1 16.21 -11.95 -1.45
C MET A 1 16.97 -11.63 -2.73
N ASP A 2 18.17 -11.05 -2.61
CA ASP A 2 18.95 -10.58 -3.77
C ASP A 2 19.28 -11.67 -4.79
N ALA A 3 19.57 -12.90 -4.35
CA ALA A 3 19.90 -14.00 -5.27
C ALA A 3 18.76 -14.39 -6.22
N GLU A 4 17.50 -14.39 -5.77
CA GLU A 4 16.33 -14.70 -6.61
C GLU A 4 16.05 -13.55 -7.58
N ARG A 5 16.13 -12.31 -7.10
CA ARG A 5 15.97 -11.10 -7.91
C ARG A 5 17.06 -11.01 -8.97
N GLU A 6 18.30 -11.30 -8.60
CA GLU A 6 19.45 -11.35 -9.48
C GLU A 6 19.30 -12.45 -10.53
N ALA A 7 18.82 -13.64 -10.15
CA ALA A 7 18.56 -14.72 -11.10
C ALA A 7 17.49 -14.32 -12.14
N LEU A 8 16.44 -13.61 -11.72
CA LEU A 8 15.43 -13.09 -12.64
C LEU A 8 16.00 -12.04 -13.59
N GLN A 9 16.75 -11.07 -13.07
CA GLN A 9 17.31 -9.96 -13.85
C GLN A 9 18.42 -10.41 -14.80
N SER A 10 19.35 -11.24 -14.33
CA SER A 10 20.53 -11.67 -15.10
C SER A 10 20.26 -12.84 -16.04
N THR A 11 19.28 -13.70 -15.72
CA THR A 11 19.08 -14.98 -16.42
C THR A 11 17.69 -15.09 -17.04
N ALA A 12 16.63 -15.02 -16.24
CA ALA A 12 15.28 -15.33 -16.73
C ALA A 12 14.75 -14.26 -17.72
N TYR A 13 14.79 -12.97 -17.36
CA TYR A 13 14.26 -11.90 -18.21
C TYR A 13 14.95 -11.83 -19.58
N PRO A 14 16.30 -11.90 -19.69
CA PRO A 14 16.97 -11.93 -21.00
C PRO A 14 16.58 -13.14 -21.86
N GLN A 15 16.40 -14.32 -21.25
CA GLN A 15 16.00 -15.54 -21.96
C GLN A 15 14.57 -15.42 -22.53
N VAL A 16 13.63 -14.94 -21.71
CA VAL A 16 12.24 -14.71 -22.14
C VAL A 16 12.18 -13.63 -23.21
N GLN A 17 12.90 -12.52 -23.04
CA GLN A 17 12.98 -11.45 -24.02
C GLN A 17 13.51 -11.95 -25.38
N THR A 18 14.58 -12.76 -25.37
CA THR A 18 15.13 -13.37 -26.59
C THR A 18 14.12 -14.29 -27.26
N PHE A 19 13.37 -15.07 -26.48
CA PHE A 19 12.31 -15.94 -27.01
C PHE A 19 11.18 -15.15 -27.66
N CYS A 20 10.69 -14.08 -27.00
CA CYS A 20 9.67 -13.18 -27.54
C CYS A 20 10.13 -12.50 -28.83
N GLN A 21 11.36 -11.96 -28.86
CA GLN A 21 11.92 -11.30 -30.04
C GLN A 21 11.98 -12.23 -31.27
N LYS A 22 12.35 -13.50 -31.08
CA LYS A 22 12.33 -14.51 -32.15
C LYS A 22 10.95 -14.72 -32.78
N HIS A 23 9.88 -14.43 -32.03
CA HIS A 23 8.50 -14.54 -32.47
C HIS A 23 7.88 -13.19 -32.84
N GLY A 24 8.68 -12.11 -32.93
CA GLY A 24 8.19 -10.77 -33.25
C GLY A 24 7.42 -10.10 -32.11
N LEU A 25 7.64 -10.53 -30.87
CA LEU A 25 6.96 -10.04 -29.67
C LEU A 25 7.92 -9.23 -28.79
N ILE A 26 7.35 -8.29 -28.03
CA ILE A 26 8.06 -7.51 -27.02
C ILE A 26 7.69 -8.05 -25.64
N PHE A 27 8.70 -8.28 -24.81
CA PHE A 27 8.52 -8.61 -23.39
C PHE A 27 8.53 -7.32 -22.57
N GLU A 28 7.41 -7.00 -21.91
CA GLU A 28 7.28 -5.90 -20.97
C GLU A 28 7.36 -6.45 -19.54
N GLY A 29 8.28 -5.92 -18.73
CA GLY A 29 8.45 -6.29 -17.33
C GLY A 29 8.26 -5.07 -16.43
N ILE A 30 7.33 -5.16 -15.48
CA ILE A 30 7.11 -4.12 -14.48
C ILE A 30 8.18 -4.28 -13.42
N ARG A 31 9.08 -3.29 -13.30
CA ARG A 31 10.09 -3.26 -12.25
C ARG A 31 9.48 -2.65 -10.99
N ASN A 32 9.67 -3.30 -9.85
CA ASN A 32 9.45 -2.63 -8.57
C ASN A 32 10.42 -1.45 -8.49
N ILE A 33 9.87 -0.24 -8.52
CA ILE A 33 10.60 0.95 -8.10
C ILE A 33 10.75 0.81 -6.59
N GLU A 34 11.98 0.86 -6.09
CA GLU A 34 12.27 0.83 -4.64
C GLU A 34 11.91 2.18 -4.01
N THR A 35 10.63 2.53 -4.05
CA THR A 35 10.12 3.75 -3.42
C THR A 35 9.03 3.36 -2.43
N THR A 36 9.19 3.82 -1.19
CA THR A 36 8.27 3.67 -0.06
C THR A 36 6.97 4.46 -0.24
N ASP A 37 6.84 5.22 -1.33
CA ASP A 37 5.70 6.08 -1.58
C ASP A 37 4.47 5.29 -2.06
N HIS A 38 3.32 5.64 -1.46
CA HIS A 38 2.01 5.12 -1.85
C HIS A 38 1.71 5.23 -3.34
N LEU A 39 2.09 6.35 -3.95
CA LEU A 39 1.95 6.63 -5.39
C LEU A 39 2.62 5.54 -6.25
N THR A 40 3.67 4.89 -5.74
CA THR A 40 4.37 3.83 -6.48
C THR A 40 3.48 2.60 -6.69
N THR A 41 2.67 2.23 -5.70
CA THR A 41 1.84 1.02 -5.78
C THR A 41 0.70 1.20 -6.77
N GLU A 42 0.00 2.34 -6.70
CA GLU A 42 -1.10 2.67 -7.60
C GLU A 42 -0.61 2.73 -9.05
N LEU A 43 0.50 3.42 -9.32
CA LEU A 43 1.13 3.47 -10.64
C LEU A 43 1.55 2.07 -11.14
N CYS A 44 2.06 1.20 -10.27
CA CYS A 44 2.38 -0.18 -10.66
C CYS A 44 1.13 -0.98 -11.06
N LEU A 45 0.02 -0.81 -10.33
CA LEU A 45 -1.24 -1.49 -10.64
C LEU A 45 -1.88 -0.98 -11.94
N GLU A 46 -1.84 0.33 -12.17
CA GLU A 46 -2.26 0.93 -13.45
C GLU A 46 -1.43 0.38 -14.61
N GLU A 47 -0.12 0.22 -14.41
CA GLU A 47 0.77 -0.36 -15.41
C GLU A 47 0.47 -1.83 -15.68
N VAL A 48 0.12 -2.62 -14.66
CA VAL A 48 -0.37 -4.00 -14.84
C VAL A 48 -1.63 -4.01 -15.70
N ASP A 49 -2.61 -3.15 -15.41
CA ASP A 49 -3.87 -3.06 -16.16
C ASP A 49 -3.63 -2.62 -17.63
N ARG A 50 -2.72 -1.67 -17.85
CA ARG A 50 -2.28 -1.27 -19.18
C ARG A 50 -1.67 -2.44 -19.94
N CYS A 51 -0.71 -3.14 -19.34
CA CYS A 51 -0.06 -4.31 -19.91
C CYS A 51 -1.08 -5.40 -20.24
N TRP A 52 -2.06 -5.63 -19.38
CA TRP A 52 -3.13 -6.61 -19.62
C TRP A 52 -3.92 -6.27 -20.89
N LYS A 53 -4.33 -5.01 -21.04
CA LYS A 53 -5.12 -4.53 -22.19
C LYS A 53 -4.36 -4.59 -23.52
N THR A 54 -3.04 -4.44 -23.51
CA THR A 54 -2.22 -4.38 -24.74
C THR A 54 -1.49 -5.69 -25.04
N SER A 55 -1.38 -6.61 -24.09
CA SER A 55 -0.68 -7.88 -24.28
C SER A 55 -1.46 -8.88 -25.13
N ILE A 56 -0.73 -9.86 -25.68
CA ILE A 56 -1.28 -10.97 -26.45
C ILE A 56 -1.70 -12.18 -25.58
N GLY A 57 -1.75 -12.04 -24.24
CA GLY A 57 -2.43 -13.01 -23.37
C GLY A 57 -1.61 -13.77 -22.30
N PRO A 58 -0.29 -14.04 -22.42
CA PRO A 58 0.43 -14.70 -21.33
C PRO A 58 0.93 -13.68 -20.29
N ALA A 59 0.36 -13.73 -19.09
CA ALA A 59 0.86 -13.02 -17.91
C ALA A 59 1.50 -13.99 -16.93
N PHE A 60 2.64 -13.62 -16.37
CA PHE A 60 3.35 -14.41 -15.36
C PHE A 60 3.41 -13.62 -14.06
N VAL A 61 3.01 -14.27 -12.96
CA VAL A 61 3.10 -13.71 -11.61
C VAL A 61 4.01 -14.61 -10.79
N ALA A 62 4.99 -14.01 -10.11
CA ALA A 62 5.91 -14.70 -9.23
C ALA A 62 5.90 -14.04 -7.85
N LEU A 63 5.81 -14.85 -6.80
CA LEU A 63 6.09 -14.43 -5.44
C LEU A 63 7.58 -14.65 -5.21
N ILE A 64 8.31 -13.57 -4.94
CA ILE A 64 9.78 -13.59 -4.82
C ILE A 64 10.14 -13.20 -3.38
N GLY A 65 10.95 -14.02 -2.73
CA GLY A 65 11.31 -13.87 -1.32
C GLY A 65 10.23 -14.34 -0.33
N ASP A 66 10.61 -14.30 0.94
CA ASP A 66 9.84 -14.70 2.12
C ASP A 66 9.45 -13.51 3.02
N GLN A 67 9.76 -12.30 2.56
CA GLN A 67 9.52 -11.06 3.31
C GLN A 67 8.33 -10.31 2.71
N TYR A 68 7.40 -9.93 3.58
CA TYR A 68 6.34 -8.99 3.25
C TYR A 68 6.94 -7.58 3.16
N GLY A 69 6.40 -6.76 2.25
CA GLY A 69 6.72 -5.33 2.19
C GLY A 69 6.34 -4.58 3.47
N PRO A 70 6.78 -3.32 3.62
CA PRO A 70 6.37 -2.49 4.75
C PRO A 70 4.85 -2.31 4.75
N CYS A 71 4.25 -2.34 5.93
CA CYS A 71 2.85 -1.94 6.10
C CYS A 71 2.81 -0.43 6.16
N VAL A 72 2.35 0.18 5.08
CA VAL A 72 2.34 1.63 4.96
C VAL A 72 1.13 2.21 5.68
N VAL A 73 1.27 3.42 6.21
CA VAL A 73 0.21 4.15 6.91
C VAL A 73 -0.95 4.42 5.94
N PRO A 74 -2.23 4.20 6.31
CA PRO A 74 -3.33 4.46 5.40
C PRO A 74 -3.37 5.92 4.93
N LEU A 75 -3.60 6.13 3.63
CA LEU A 75 -3.70 7.46 3.00
C LEU A 75 -4.90 8.26 3.50
N TRP A 76 -5.99 7.59 3.86
CA TRP A 76 -7.19 8.23 4.38
C TRP A 76 -7.84 7.38 5.47
N ILE A 77 -8.50 8.06 6.40
CA ILE A 77 -9.25 7.49 7.51
C ILE A 77 -10.64 8.11 7.50
N ASP A 78 -11.69 7.29 7.54
CA ASP A 78 -13.06 7.80 7.60
C ASP A 78 -13.30 8.58 8.91
N GLU A 79 -14.16 9.60 8.90
CA GLU A 79 -14.45 10.40 10.10
C GLU A 79 -14.88 9.54 11.30
N LYS A 80 -15.69 8.50 11.07
CA LYS A 80 -16.09 7.57 12.13
C LYS A 80 -14.91 6.79 12.70
N GLU A 81 -13.99 6.33 11.85
CA GLU A 81 -12.79 5.63 12.30
C GLU A 81 -11.89 6.58 13.10
N TRP A 82 -11.71 7.81 12.61
CA TRP A 82 -10.92 8.84 13.25
C TRP A 82 -11.41 9.15 14.67
N GLU A 83 -12.71 9.30 14.85
CA GLU A 83 -13.33 9.55 16.15
C GLU A 83 -13.02 8.43 17.17
N VAL A 84 -13.03 7.18 16.71
CA VAL A 84 -12.72 6.02 17.55
C VAL A 84 -11.24 6.01 17.91
N LEU A 85 -10.35 6.27 16.95
CA LEU A 85 -8.92 6.38 17.19
C LEU A 85 -8.62 7.50 18.19
N ARG A 86 -9.23 8.67 18.01
CA ARG A 86 -9.08 9.82 18.93
C ARG A 86 -9.52 9.50 20.35
N ALA A 87 -10.65 8.81 20.51
CA ALA A 87 -11.14 8.39 21.82
C ALA A 87 -10.16 7.45 22.53
N HIS A 88 -9.54 6.53 21.79
CA HIS A 88 -8.52 5.63 22.33
C HIS A 88 -7.22 6.36 22.71
N LEU A 89 -6.76 7.27 21.86
CA LEU A 89 -5.51 8.01 22.05
C LEU A 89 -5.60 9.13 23.10
N THR A 90 -6.78 9.38 23.66
CA THR A 90 -6.95 10.40 24.72
C THR A 90 -6.14 10.06 25.99
N ALA A 91 -5.80 8.79 26.21
CA ALA A 91 -4.91 8.37 27.31
C ALA A 91 -3.43 8.74 27.09
N GLY A 92 -3.02 9.03 25.85
CA GLY A 92 -1.66 9.38 25.44
C GLY A 92 -1.65 10.67 24.60
N PRO A 93 -1.59 11.86 25.22
CA PRO A 93 -1.74 13.13 24.50
C PRO A 93 -0.65 13.36 23.44
N SER A 94 0.56 12.81 23.64
CA SER A 94 1.64 12.83 22.65
C SER A 94 1.29 12.07 21.37
N ASP A 95 0.63 10.92 21.52
CA ASP A 95 0.30 10.03 20.40
C ASP A 95 -0.84 10.62 19.59
N LEU A 96 -1.82 11.23 20.26
CA LEU A 96 -2.89 11.96 19.61
C LEU A 96 -2.37 13.15 18.81
N GLU A 97 -1.45 13.94 19.38
CA GLU A 97 -0.82 15.07 18.67
C GLU A 97 -0.03 14.58 17.45
N LEU A 98 0.66 13.45 17.59
CA LEU A 98 1.40 12.80 16.50
C LEU A 98 0.49 12.34 15.37
N VAL A 99 -0.69 11.76 15.63
CA VAL A 99 -1.61 11.40 14.55
C VAL A 99 -2.26 12.67 13.96
N ALA A 100 -2.66 13.63 14.79
CA ALA A 100 -3.32 14.87 14.35
C ALA A 100 -2.44 15.79 13.49
N ARG A 101 -1.11 15.77 13.67
CA ARG A 101 -0.18 16.50 12.79
C ARG A 101 -0.07 15.88 11.40
N HIS A 102 -0.26 14.56 11.26
CA HIS A 102 -0.11 13.84 10.00
C HIS A 102 -1.40 13.77 9.19
N PHE A 103 -2.57 13.89 9.81
CA PHE A 103 -3.85 13.79 9.12
C PHE A 103 -4.61 15.11 9.16
N ARG A 104 -5.15 15.54 8.01
CA ARG A 104 -6.07 16.69 7.93
C ARG A 104 -7.44 16.25 7.47
N ARG A 105 -8.47 16.82 8.09
CA ARG A 105 -9.85 16.63 7.67
C ARG A 105 -10.08 17.29 6.31
N ASP A 106 -10.48 16.51 5.33
CA ASP A 106 -11.01 16.96 4.05
C ASP A 106 -12.52 17.16 4.17
N GLU A 107 -12.94 18.42 4.12
CA GLU A 107 -14.36 18.81 4.18
C GLU A 107 -15.03 18.74 2.81
N ASN A 108 -14.27 18.51 1.72
CA ASN A 108 -14.82 18.34 0.38
C ASN A 108 -15.31 16.90 0.13
N ALA A 109 -14.81 15.94 0.90
CA ALA A 109 -15.28 14.57 0.86
C ALA A 109 -16.66 14.44 1.54
N VAL A 110 -17.56 13.64 0.94
CA VAL A 110 -18.88 13.34 1.49
C VAL A 110 -19.03 11.81 1.58
N PRO A 111 -19.00 11.21 2.80
CA PRO A 111 -18.77 11.84 4.11
C PRO A 111 -17.33 12.37 4.28
N PRO A 112 -17.08 13.29 5.24
CA PRO A 112 -15.75 13.81 5.50
C PRO A 112 -14.73 12.70 5.82
N THR A 113 -13.49 12.88 5.34
CA THR A 113 -12.39 11.94 5.55
C THR A 113 -11.16 12.67 6.06
N TYR A 114 -10.26 11.96 6.72
CA TYR A 114 -8.98 12.48 7.19
C TYR A 114 -7.88 11.97 6.28
N VAL A 115 -7.18 12.88 5.59
CA VAL A 115 -6.18 12.56 4.56
C VAL A 115 -4.77 12.76 5.12
N LEU A 116 -3.92 11.75 4.92
CA LEU A 116 -2.50 11.76 5.26
C LEU A 116 -1.80 12.89 4.48
N GLN A 117 -1.10 13.76 5.20
CA GLN A 117 -0.33 14.85 4.62
C GLN A 117 1.02 14.31 4.17
N ALA A 118 1.41 14.63 2.93
CA ALA A 118 2.76 14.37 2.46
C ALA A 118 3.78 15.03 3.42
N PRO A 119 4.88 14.37 3.77
CA PRO A 119 5.90 14.96 4.62
C PRO A 119 6.44 16.21 3.92
N GLY A 120 6.09 17.39 4.43
CA GLY A 120 6.44 18.65 3.79
C GLY A 120 7.94 18.92 3.94
N THR A 121 8.74 18.62 2.91
CA THR A 121 10.16 19.04 2.69
C THR A 121 11.14 18.82 3.84
N ARG A 122 10.70 18.23 4.95
CA ARG A 122 11.48 17.89 6.13
C ARG A 122 11.52 16.39 6.11
N GLU A 123 12.68 15.85 5.77
CA GLU A 123 13.01 14.42 5.79
C GLU A 123 12.22 13.74 6.90
N ALA A 124 11.21 12.95 6.53
CA ALA A 124 10.47 12.16 7.49
C ALA A 124 11.51 11.26 8.15
N CYS A 125 11.78 11.51 9.43
CA CYS A 125 12.67 10.67 10.19
C CYS A 125 11.92 9.34 10.33
N GLU A 126 12.38 8.28 9.66
CA GLU A 126 11.82 6.91 9.77
C GLU A 126 11.32 6.50 11.17
N PRO A 127 11.97 6.87 12.30
CA PRO A 127 11.42 6.60 13.63
C PRO A 127 10.03 7.19 13.90
N GLU A 128 9.70 8.36 13.36
CA GLU A 128 8.38 8.99 13.57
C GLU A 128 7.27 8.23 12.84
N GLU A 129 7.53 7.72 11.64
CA GLU A 129 6.58 6.90 10.88
C GLU A 129 6.36 5.52 11.51
N ALA A 130 7.42 4.93 12.06
CA ALA A 130 7.32 3.67 12.79
C ALA A 130 6.44 3.83 14.05
N ILE A 131 6.60 4.94 14.78
CA ILE A 131 5.76 5.28 15.92
C ILE A 131 4.31 5.49 15.46
N LEU A 132 4.08 6.30 14.42
CA LEU A 132 2.75 6.55 13.86
C LEU A 132 2.03 5.25 13.49
N THR A 133 2.74 4.35 12.79
CA THR A 133 2.21 3.04 12.40
C THR A 133 1.86 2.18 13.63
N SER A 134 2.69 2.21 14.66
CA SER A 134 2.44 1.45 15.91
C SER A 134 1.20 1.97 16.66
N VAL A 135 1.04 3.29 16.73
CA VAL A 135 -0.08 3.97 17.39
C VAL A 135 -1.39 3.67 16.66
N LEU A 136 -1.40 3.79 15.33
CA LEU A 136 -2.57 3.50 14.51
C LEU A 136 -2.99 2.02 14.60
N ARG A 137 -2.03 1.09 14.62
CA ARG A 137 -2.31 -0.35 14.80
C ARG A 137 -2.94 -0.65 16.15
N SER A 138 -2.41 -0.06 17.23
CA SER A 138 -2.98 -0.22 18.57
C SER A 138 -4.42 0.32 18.61
N GLY A 139 -4.63 1.52 18.06
CA GLY A 139 -5.96 2.12 17.97
C GLY A 139 -6.95 1.27 17.15
N ALA A 140 -6.53 0.76 16.00
CA ALA A 140 -7.34 -0.11 15.16
C ALA A 140 -7.68 -1.45 15.85
N GLN A 141 -6.74 -2.03 16.60
CA GLN A 141 -6.97 -3.26 17.35
C GLN A 141 -8.04 -3.07 18.43
N GLU A 142 -7.99 -1.96 19.16
CA GLU A 142 -9.00 -1.66 20.19
C GLU A 142 -10.36 -1.32 19.57
N ALA A 143 -10.37 -0.53 18.49
CA ALA A 143 -11.58 -0.23 17.72
C ALA A 143 -12.27 -1.52 17.25
N ARG A 144 -11.50 -2.51 16.81
CA ARG A 144 -12.02 -3.84 16.42
C ARG A 144 -12.57 -4.61 17.62
N ARG A 145 -11.88 -4.58 18.77
CA ARG A 145 -12.35 -5.20 20.01
C ARG A 145 -13.72 -4.67 20.43
N LEU A 146 -13.96 -3.38 20.20
CA LEU A 146 -15.22 -2.70 20.50
C LEU A 146 -16.29 -2.84 19.39
N GLY A 147 -15.96 -3.49 18.27
CA GLY A 147 -16.87 -3.66 17.13
C GLY A 147 -17.18 -2.37 16.37
N LEU A 148 -16.32 -1.35 16.49
CA LEU A 148 -16.52 -0.03 15.90
C LEU A 148 -15.97 0.08 14.47
N ILE A 149 -15.08 -0.83 14.09
CA ILE A 149 -14.56 -0.97 12.73
C ILE A 149 -14.77 -2.40 12.20
N THR A 150 -14.91 -2.50 10.89
CA THR A 150 -15.07 -3.77 10.17
C THR A 150 -13.75 -4.50 10.02
N GLN A 151 -13.82 -5.77 9.60
CA GLN A 151 -12.64 -6.59 9.30
C GLN A 151 -11.77 -5.98 8.20
N GLU A 152 -12.39 -5.42 7.16
CA GLU A 152 -11.70 -4.81 6.02
C GLU A 152 -10.96 -3.54 6.44
N GLN A 153 -11.61 -2.71 7.26
CA GLN A 153 -10.98 -1.51 7.82
C GLN A 153 -9.80 -1.86 8.72
N TRP A 154 -9.92 -2.90 9.56
CA TRP A 154 -8.80 -3.36 10.38
C TRP A 154 -7.62 -3.88 9.54
N GLN A 155 -7.89 -4.57 8.44
CA GLN A 155 -6.85 -5.07 7.54
C GLN A 155 -5.99 -3.93 6.97
N ARG A 156 -6.55 -2.74 6.72
CA ARG A 156 -5.80 -1.56 6.22
C ARG A 156 -4.61 -1.17 7.11
N TYR A 157 -4.67 -1.43 8.41
CA TYR A 157 -3.61 -1.06 9.36
C TYR A 157 -2.56 -2.17 9.55
N HIS A 158 -2.86 -3.39 9.11
CA HIS A 158 -2.03 -4.58 9.36
C HIS A 158 -1.56 -5.29 8.07
N TRP A 159 -2.09 -4.92 6.91
CA TRP A 159 -1.74 -5.51 5.62
C TRP A 159 -0.71 -4.64 4.89
N SER A 160 0.32 -5.29 4.34
CA SER A 160 1.43 -4.64 3.60
C SER A 160 1.13 -4.38 2.11
N GLY A 161 -0.13 -4.44 1.74
CA GLY A 161 -0.65 -4.09 0.43
C GLY A 161 -1.96 -3.32 0.60
N GLU A 162 -2.39 -2.59 -0.41
CA GLU A 162 -3.70 -1.95 -0.34
C GLU A 162 -4.78 -3.02 -0.12
N ALA A 163 -5.56 -2.85 0.94
CA ALA A 163 -6.93 -3.36 0.97
C ALA A 163 -7.76 -2.50 0.02
N ALA A 164 -7.43 -2.58 -1.28
CA ALA A 164 -8.31 -2.14 -2.34
C ALA A 164 -9.61 -2.90 -2.12
N GLY A 165 -10.71 -2.15 -1.97
CA GLY A 165 -12.04 -2.73 -1.95
C GLY A 165 -12.14 -3.74 -3.10
N THR A 166 -12.62 -4.92 -2.76
CA THR A 166 -12.86 -6.09 -3.63
C THR A 166 -12.36 -5.90 -5.07
N PRO A 167 -11.21 -6.44 -5.48
CA PRO A 167 -10.88 -6.47 -6.89
C PRO A 167 -12.00 -7.25 -7.57
N LEU A 168 -12.75 -6.56 -8.41
CA LEU A 168 -13.71 -7.14 -9.34
C LEU A 168 -12.91 -7.98 -10.34
N TRP A 169 -12.41 -9.14 -9.92
CA TRP A 169 -12.21 -10.26 -10.82
C TRP A 169 -13.61 -10.74 -11.22
N ARG A 170 -14.31 -9.93 -12.02
CA ARG A 170 -15.47 -10.43 -12.73
C ARG A 170 -14.91 -11.41 -13.76
N SER A 171 -15.12 -12.66 -13.43
CA SER A 171 -15.10 -13.78 -14.35
C SER A 171 -15.83 -13.35 -15.62
N THR A 172 -15.08 -13.22 -16.70
CA THR A 172 -15.58 -13.43 -18.06
C THR A 172 -15.12 -14.80 -18.52
#